data_AF-T0XYB7-F1
#
_entry.id   AF-T0XYB7-F1
#
_cell.length_a   1.000
_cell.length_b   1.000
_cell.length_c   1.000
_cell.angle_alpha   90.00
_cell.angle_beta   90.00
_cell.angle_gamma   90.00
#
_symmetry.space_group_name_H-M   'P 1'
#
loop_
_entity.id
_entity.type
_entity.pdbx_description
1 polymer ?
#
loop_
_entity_poly.entity_id
_entity_poly.type
_entity_poly.pdbx_seq_one_letter_code
_entity_poly.pdbx_strand_id
1 'polypeptide(L)'
;VPAGTAGRPGPETAYRKVTKRRFDITWSVDEEAIAYDHRSDGMYPLMTNDRTLSSAQVLEAHKGQPMIEKRFEQVKTVHEIAPVFLKDKGRIEALFTLYFLTLLVQALIERELRLAMTREAIEELPLYPEQRQCALPTTEQILRLFSLAERHT
;
A
#
# COMPACT_ATOMS: atom_id res chain seq x y z
N VAL A 1 16.36 36.20 -49.41
CA VAL A 1 16.93 37.53 -49.05
C VAL A 1 16.86 37.66 -47.54
N PRO A 2 17.96 37.91 -46.83
CA PRO A 2 17.96 37.97 -45.37
C PRO A 2 17.31 39.28 -44.91
N ALA A 3 16.37 39.20 -43.97
CA ALA A 3 15.71 40.37 -43.39
C ALA A 3 16.71 41.15 -42.51
N GLY A 4 17.05 42.37 -42.91
CA GLY A 4 17.89 43.27 -42.12
C GLY A 4 17.18 43.69 -40.82
N THR A 5 17.94 43.83 -39.75
CA THR A 5 17.45 44.31 -38.46
C THR A 5 16.97 45.76 -38.56
N ALA A 6 15.84 46.07 -37.93
CA ALA A 6 15.21 47.38 -37.99
C ALA A 6 16.13 48.49 -37.42
N GLY A 7 16.24 49.61 -38.15
CA GLY A 7 17.02 50.78 -37.76
C GLY A 7 16.37 51.63 -36.65
N ARG A 8 17.06 52.71 -36.27
CA ARG A 8 16.64 53.61 -35.17
C ARG A 8 15.34 54.35 -35.53
N PRO A 9 14.36 54.48 -34.61
CA PRO A 9 13.08 55.13 -34.91
C PRO A 9 13.24 56.59 -35.32
N GLY A 10 12.58 56.98 -36.43
CA GLY A 10 12.45 58.36 -36.92
C GLY A 10 11.00 58.88 -36.89
N PRO A 11 10.75 60.10 -37.41
CA PRO A 11 9.44 60.79 -37.32
C PRO A 11 8.26 60.00 -37.91
N GLU A 12 8.52 59.21 -38.96
CA GLU A 12 7.54 58.39 -39.68
C GLU A 12 7.41 56.96 -39.13
N THR A 13 7.96 56.69 -37.94
CA THR A 13 7.91 55.34 -37.37
C THR A 13 6.52 55.03 -36.85
N ALA A 14 5.85 54.06 -37.47
CA ALA A 14 4.53 53.61 -37.05
C ALA A 14 4.63 52.80 -35.73
N TYR A 15 4.11 53.35 -34.65
CA TYR A 15 4.03 52.66 -33.36
C TYR A 15 2.74 51.86 -33.25
N ARG A 16 2.85 50.57 -32.91
CA ARG A 16 1.70 49.73 -32.53
C ARG A 16 1.72 49.51 -31.02
N LYS A 17 0.74 50.08 -30.31
CA LYS A 17 0.54 49.78 -28.88
C LYS A 17 -0.04 48.38 -28.74
N VAL A 18 0.73 47.46 -28.18
CA VAL A 18 0.29 46.09 -27.88
C VAL A 18 0.09 45.97 -26.37
N THR A 19 -1.16 45.95 -25.92
CA THR A 19 -1.49 45.67 -24.53
C THR A 19 -1.47 44.16 -24.32
N LYS A 20 -0.56 43.65 -23.49
CA LYS A 20 -0.53 42.25 -23.08
C LYS A 20 -1.06 42.14 -21.65
N ARG A 21 -2.13 41.37 -21.46
CA ARG A 21 -2.54 40.97 -20.11
C ARG A 21 -1.50 40.02 -19.54
N ARG A 22 -0.97 40.35 -18.36
CA ARG A 22 -0.23 39.43 -17.51
C ARG A 22 -1.08 39.18 -16.27
N PHE A 23 -1.12 37.92 -15.86
CA PHE A 23 -1.75 37.51 -14.62
C PHE A 23 -0.62 37.18 -13.65
N ASP A 24 -0.65 37.82 -12.51
CA ASP A 24 0.23 37.51 -11.38
C ASP A 24 -0.63 36.83 -10.31
N ILE A 25 -0.11 35.76 -9.74
CA ILE A 25 -0.77 35.02 -8.67
C ILE A 25 -0.13 35.46 -7.36
N THR A 26 -0.95 35.95 -6.45
CA THR A 26 -0.59 36.16 -5.05
C THR A 26 -1.29 35.12 -4.21
N TRP A 27 -0.56 34.52 -3.27
CA TRP A 27 -1.11 33.60 -2.28
C TRP A 27 -0.75 34.09 -0.88
N SER A 28 -1.57 33.73 0.09
CA SER A 28 -1.33 33.94 1.51
C SER A 28 -1.72 32.67 2.25
N VAL A 29 -1.07 32.44 3.39
CA VAL A 29 -1.44 31.35 4.28
C VAL A 29 -2.70 31.73 5.04
N ASP A 30 -3.64 30.79 5.14
CA ASP A 30 -4.80 30.90 6.02
C ASP A 30 -4.42 30.44 7.42
N GLU A 31 -3.96 31.38 8.23
CA GLU A 31 -3.52 31.12 9.61
C GLU A 31 -4.67 30.64 10.51
N GLU A 32 -5.93 31.02 10.22
CA GLU A 32 -7.09 30.55 10.98
C GLU A 32 -7.36 29.07 10.70
N ALA A 33 -7.26 28.66 9.43
CA ALA A 33 -7.38 27.25 9.05
C ALA A 33 -6.27 26.40 9.69
N ILE A 34 -5.02 26.89 9.68
CA ILE A 34 -3.89 26.22 10.33
C ILE A 34 -4.12 26.08 11.84
N ALA A 35 -4.54 27.17 12.50
CA ALA A 35 -4.82 27.14 13.93
C ALA A 35 -5.98 26.18 14.27
N TYR A 36 -6.98 26.09 13.41
CA TYR A 36 -8.09 25.13 13.54
C TYR A 36 -7.56 23.69 13.51
N ASP A 37 -6.77 23.34 12.49
CA ASP A 37 -6.24 21.99 12.26
C ASP A 37 -5.26 21.54 13.35
N HIS A 38 -4.42 22.47 13.85
CA HIS A 38 -3.49 22.21 14.95
C HIS A 38 -4.16 21.68 16.22
N ARG A 39 -5.42 22.04 16.48
CA ARG A 39 -6.16 21.54 17.66
C ARG A 39 -6.43 20.03 17.58
N SER A 40 -6.40 19.47 16.38
CA SER A 40 -6.62 18.05 16.11
C SER A 40 -5.38 17.31 15.64
N ASP A 41 -4.25 17.99 15.54
CA ASP A 41 -3.01 17.39 15.09
C ASP A 41 -2.55 16.30 16.08
N GLY A 42 -2.21 15.13 15.54
CA GLY A 42 -1.88 13.93 16.32
C GLY A 42 -3.07 13.17 16.93
N MET A 43 -4.32 13.62 16.74
CA MET A 43 -5.48 12.81 17.14
C MET A 43 -5.78 11.73 16.10
N TYR A 44 -6.06 10.51 16.57
CA TYR A 44 -6.43 9.37 15.72
C TYR A 44 -7.85 8.89 16.06
N PRO A 45 -8.91 9.54 15.52
CA PRO A 45 -10.27 9.18 15.85
C PRO A 45 -10.63 7.82 15.25
N LEU A 46 -11.13 6.91 16.09
CA LEU A 46 -11.69 5.63 15.66
C LEU A 46 -13.21 5.73 15.61
N MET A 47 -13.79 5.37 14.46
CA MET A 47 -15.24 5.33 14.26
C MET A 47 -15.67 3.88 14.09
N THR A 48 -16.75 3.48 14.79
CA THR A 48 -17.35 2.14 14.66
C THR A 48 -18.87 2.26 14.61
N ASN A 49 -19.51 1.39 13.84
CA ASN A 49 -20.96 1.19 13.85
C ASN A 49 -21.40 0.15 14.89
N ASP A 50 -20.45 -0.59 15.48
CA ASP A 50 -20.70 -1.56 16.52
C ASP A 50 -20.88 -0.87 17.88
N ARG A 51 -22.08 -1.00 18.44
CA ARG A 51 -22.48 -0.37 19.72
C ARG A 51 -22.16 -1.22 20.94
N THR A 52 -21.68 -2.44 20.74
CA THR A 52 -21.42 -3.40 21.81
C THR A 52 -19.97 -3.43 22.24
N LEU A 53 -19.05 -3.00 21.36
CA LEU A 53 -17.64 -2.95 21.65
C LEU A 53 -17.30 -1.82 22.63
N SER A 54 -16.47 -2.15 23.62
CA SER A 54 -15.80 -1.14 24.43
C SER A 54 -14.75 -0.39 23.60
N SER A 55 -14.37 0.82 24.03
CA SER A 55 -13.33 1.61 23.36
C SER A 55 -11.99 0.87 23.21
N ALA A 56 -11.64 0.02 24.18
CA ALA A 56 -10.44 -0.81 24.11
C ALA A 56 -10.53 -1.87 23.01
N GLN A 57 -11.67 -2.53 22.87
CA GLN A 57 -11.91 -3.51 21.81
C GLN A 57 -11.96 -2.87 20.42
N VAL A 58 -12.49 -1.65 20.31
CA VAL A 58 -12.45 -0.86 19.06
C VAL A 58 -11.00 -0.58 18.66
N LEU A 59 -10.16 -0.17 19.61
CA LEU A 59 -8.73 0.04 19.35
C LEU A 59 -8.01 -1.25 18.99
N GLU A 60 -8.29 -2.36 19.66
CA GLU A 60 -7.71 -3.67 19.37
C GLU A 60 -8.08 -4.17 17.96
N ALA A 61 -9.37 -4.07 17.60
CA ALA A 61 -9.85 -4.41 16.27
C ALA A 61 -9.19 -3.54 15.19
N HIS A 62 -9.05 -2.24 15.44
CA HIS A 62 -8.34 -1.33 14.54
C HIS A 62 -6.86 -1.72 14.39
N LYS A 63 -6.17 -2.06 15.47
CA LYS A 63 -4.78 -2.56 15.45
C LYS A 63 -4.61 -3.90 14.73
N GLY A 64 -5.69 -4.62 14.44
CA GLY A 64 -5.68 -5.81 13.59
C GLY A 64 -5.57 -5.51 12.09
N GLN A 65 -5.91 -4.29 11.65
CA GLN A 65 -5.89 -3.90 10.22
C GLN A 65 -4.51 -4.05 9.56
N PRO A 66 -3.38 -3.65 10.18
CA PRO A 66 -2.05 -3.83 9.60
C PRO A 66 -1.69 -5.28 9.25
N MET A 67 -2.26 -6.29 9.93
CA MET A 67 -2.03 -7.69 9.56
C MET A 67 -2.63 -8.03 8.20
N ILE A 68 -3.79 -7.44 7.88
CA ILE A 68 -4.46 -7.60 6.59
C ILE A 68 -3.65 -6.85 5.51
N GLU A 69 -3.20 -5.63 5.81
CA GLU A 69 -2.38 -4.83 4.89
C GLU A 69 -1.07 -5.52 4.52
N LYS A 70 -0.38 -6.13 5.50
CA LYS A 70 0.84 -6.90 5.27
C LYS A 70 0.62 -8.11 4.36
N ARG A 71 -0.56 -8.76 4.43
CA ARG A 71 -0.94 -9.85 3.50
C ARG A 71 -1.14 -9.32 2.08
N PHE A 72 -1.77 -8.16 1.93
CA PHE A 72 -1.89 -7.50 0.63
C PHE A 72 -0.54 -7.03 0.06
N GLU A 73 0.40 -6.62 0.91
CA GLU A 73 1.77 -6.32 0.52
C GLU A 73 2.48 -7.57 0.01
N GLN A 74 2.42 -8.70 0.73
CA GLN A 74 2.98 -9.98 0.30
C GLN A 74 2.43 -10.43 -1.06
N VAL A 75 1.14 -10.19 -1.31
CA VAL A 75 0.49 -10.43 -2.60
C VAL A 75 1.05 -9.58 -3.73
N LYS A 76 1.48 -8.35 -3.45
CA LYS A 76 2.06 -7.47 -4.47
C LYS A 76 3.54 -7.78 -4.73
N THR A 77 4.29 -8.13 -3.68
CA THR A 77 5.75 -8.29 -3.72
C THR A 77 6.19 -9.73 -3.96
N VAL A 78 5.75 -10.68 -3.13
CA VAL A 78 6.15 -12.10 -3.22
C VAL A 78 5.48 -12.80 -4.38
N HIS A 79 4.23 -12.44 -4.65
CA HIS A 79 3.44 -13.01 -5.75
C HIS A 79 3.58 -12.23 -7.06
N GLU A 80 4.44 -11.20 -7.10
CA GLU A 80 4.78 -10.37 -8.27
C GLU A 80 3.58 -9.90 -9.10
N ILE A 81 2.43 -9.72 -8.47
CA ILE A 81 1.23 -9.24 -9.16
C ILE A 81 1.49 -7.86 -9.75
N ALA A 82 2.30 -7.04 -9.08
CA ALA A 82 2.72 -5.76 -9.62
C ALA A 82 4.13 -5.88 -10.23
N PRO A 83 4.32 -5.52 -11.51
CA PRO A 83 3.31 -4.97 -12.43
C PRO A 83 2.39 -6.03 -13.07
N VAL A 84 1.06 -5.77 -13.06
CA VAL A 84 0.06 -6.65 -13.70
C VAL A 84 0.10 -6.40 -15.21
N PHE A 85 0.70 -7.31 -15.99
CA PHE A 85 0.76 -7.18 -17.46
C PHE A 85 -0.50 -7.68 -18.19
N LEU A 86 -1.68 -7.46 -17.61
CA LEU A 86 -2.97 -7.84 -18.21
C LEU A 86 -3.69 -6.61 -18.77
N LYS A 87 -4.12 -6.68 -20.03
CA LYS A 87 -4.83 -5.58 -20.70
C LYS A 87 -6.34 -5.54 -20.43
N ASP A 88 -6.93 -6.70 -20.17
CA ASP A 88 -8.36 -6.85 -19.98
C ASP A 88 -8.75 -6.75 -18.50
N LYS A 89 -9.79 -5.96 -18.20
CA LYS A 89 -10.25 -5.73 -16.82
C LYS A 89 -10.74 -7.02 -16.16
N GLY A 90 -11.48 -7.86 -16.89
CA GLY A 90 -11.97 -9.13 -16.37
C GLY A 90 -10.84 -10.09 -16.00
N ARG A 91 -9.77 -10.14 -16.81
CA ARG A 91 -8.57 -10.91 -16.48
C ARG A 91 -7.84 -10.39 -15.24
N ILE A 92 -7.77 -9.07 -15.07
CA ILE A 92 -7.22 -8.47 -13.85
C ILE A 92 -8.05 -8.91 -12.64
N GLU A 93 -9.37 -8.74 -12.68
CA GLU A 93 -10.28 -9.13 -11.59
C GLU A 93 -10.19 -10.62 -11.26
N ALA A 94 -10.15 -11.49 -12.27
CA ALA A 94 -9.99 -12.93 -12.09
C ALA A 94 -8.65 -13.28 -11.42
N LEU A 95 -7.56 -12.64 -11.86
CA LEU A 95 -6.24 -12.85 -11.26
C LEU A 95 -6.23 -12.44 -9.78
N PHE A 96 -6.74 -11.25 -9.45
CA PHE A 96 -6.87 -10.80 -8.06
C PHE A 96 -7.72 -11.74 -7.21
N THR A 97 -8.80 -12.27 -7.78
CA THR A 97 -9.67 -13.25 -7.10
C THR A 97 -8.91 -14.54 -6.78
N LEU A 98 -8.13 -15.06 -7.74
CA LEU A 98 -7.31 -16.26 -7.52
C LEU A 98 -6.28 -16.03 -6.41
N TYR A 99 -5.58 -14.90 -6.41
CA TYR A 99 -4.63 -14.58 -5.34
C TYR A 99 -5.28 -14.39 -3.98
N PHE A 100 -6.49 -13.82 -3.93
CA PHE A 100 -7.27 -13.76 -2.69
C PHE A 100 -7.56 -15.16 -2.15
N LEU A 101 -7.96 -16.10 -3.01
CA LEU A 101 -8.18 -17.49 -2.63
C LEU A 101 -6.88 -18.16 -2.18
N THR A 102 -5.76 -17.89 -2.86
CA THR A 102 -4.44 -18.40 -2.44
C THR A 102 -4.07 -17.91 -1.04
N LEU A 103 -4.23 -16.61 -0.75
CA LEU A 103 -4.00 -16.06 0.58
C LEU A 103 -4.89 -16.70 1.65
N LEU A 104 -6.18 -16.93 1.32
CA LEU A 104 -7.11 -17.60 2.23
C LEU A 104 -6.62 -19.00 2.57
N VAL A 105 -6.22 -19.78 1.57
CA VAL A 105 -5.67 -21.13 1.78
C VAL A 105 -4.39 -21.08 2.62
N GLN A 106 -3.48 -20.15 2.35
CA GLN A 106 -2.28 -19.95 3.17
C GLN A 106 -2.63 -19.65 4.64
N ALA A 107 -3.56 -18.73 4.87
CA ALA A 107 -4.00 -18.37 6.21
C ALA A 107 -4.63 -19.56 6.95
N LEU A 108 -5.40 -20.39 6.24
CA LEU A 108 -5.97 -21.62 6.80
C LEU A 108 -4.88 -22.64 7.17
N ILE A 109 -3.89 -22.86 6.30
CA ILE A 109 -2.76 -23.76 6.60
C ILE A 109 -2.00 -23.30 7.85
N GLU A 110 -1.65 -22.02 7.91
CA GLU A 110 -0.97 -21.46 9.09
C GLU A 110 -1.80 -21.57 10.35
N ARG A 111 -3.12 -21.30 10.26
CA ARG A 111 -4.04 -21.41 11.40
C ARG A 111 -4.13 -22.84 11.90
N GLU A 112 -4.32 -23.81 11.00
CA GLU A 112 -4.41 -25.23 11.39
C GLU A 112 -3.11 -25.73 12.01
N LEU A 113 -1.95 -25.34 11.48
CA LEU A 113 -0.66 -25.70 12.08
C LEU A 113 -0.51 -25.10 13.48
N ARG A 114 -0.83 -23.81 13.67
CA ARG A 114 -0.75 -23.18 15.00
C ARG A 114 -1.71 -23.81 16.00
N LEU A 115 -2.92 -24.18 15.57
CA LEU A 115 -3.86 -24.92 16.42
C LEU A 115 -3.33 -26.29 16.81
N ALA A 116 -2.69 -27.00 15.87
CA ALA A 116 -2.02 -28.27 16.16
C ALA A 116 -0.85 -28.09 17.13
N MET A 117 0.00 -27.08 16.94
CA MET A 117 1.10 -26.74 17.86
C MET A 117 0.59 -26.51 19.28
N THR A 118 -0.49 -25.73 19.45
CA THR A 118 -1.11 -25.51 20.76
C THR A 118 -1.63 -26.81 21.37
N ARG A 119 -2.31 -27.66 20.58
CA ARG A 119 -2.86 -28.94 21.05
C ARG A 119 -1.77 -29.91 21.52
N GLU A 120 -0.66 -29.96 20.80
CA GLU A 120 0.48 -30.84 21.10
C GLU A 120 1.51 -30.20 22.06
N ALA A 121 1.23 -29.00 22.58
CA ALA A 121 2.14 -28.22 23.44
C ALA A 121 3.53 -27.97 22.82
N ILE A 122 3.57 -27.70 21.52
CA ILE A 122 4.78 -27.34 20.77
C ILE A 122 4.87 -25.81 20.69
N GLU A 123 5.89 -25.23 21.34
CA GLU A 123 6.08 -23.78 21.33
C GLU A 123 6.71 -23.29 20.02
N GLU A 124 7.68 -24.04 19.49
CA GLU A 124 8.43 -23.64 18.30
C GLU A 124 8.74 -24.83 17.39
N LEU A 125 8.83 -24.57 16.10
CA LEU A 125 9.24 -25.56 15.10
C LEU A 125 10.54 -25.11 14.40
N PRO A 126 11.50 -26.01 14.12
CA PRO A 126 12.75 -25.69 13.45
C PRO A 126 12.56 -25.56 11.93
N LEU A 127 11.78 -24.58 11.48
CA LEU A 127 11.33 -24.44 10.08
C LEU A 127 12.20 -23.54 9.21
N TYR A 128 12.92 -22.61 9.81
CA TYR A 128 13.74 -21.65 9.06
C TYR A 128 15.05 -22.30 8.56
N PRO A 129 15.78 -21.65 7.64
CA PRO A 129 17.15 -22.05 7.31
C PRO A 129 17.96 -22.36 8.59
N GLU A 130 18.84 -23.36 8.49
CA GLU A 130 19.66 -23.86 9.61
C GLU A 130 18.84 -24.38 10.81
N GLN A 131 17.61 -24.88 10.59
CA GLN A 131 16.74 -25.44 11.64
C GLN A 131 16.42 -24.43 12.76
N ARG A 132 16.43 -23.13 12.43
CA ARG A 132 16.11 -22.09 13.40
C ARG A 132 14.65 -22.22 13.84
N GLN A 133 14.45 -22.03 15.14
CA GLN A 133 13.15 -22.12 15.78
C GLN A 133 12.21 -21.00 15.32
N CYS A 134 10.93 -21.35 15.19
CA CYS A 134 9.88 -20.48 14.70
C CYS A 134 8.59 -20.74 15.49
N ALA A 135 8.15 -19.76 16.28
CA ALA A 135 6.88 -19.79 16.99
C ALA A 135 5.66 -19.49 16.08
N LEU A 136 5.88 -18.80 14.95
CA LEU A 136 4.83 -18.39 14.02
C LEU A 136 5.16 -18.86 12.58
N PRO A 137 4.99 -20.15 12.28
CA PRO A 137 5.21 -20.69 10.94
C PRO A 137 4.41 -19.94 9.87
N THR A 138 5.03 -19.69 8.71
CA THR A 138 4.37 -19.18 7.50
C THR A 138 4.17 -20.31 6.48
N THR A 139 3.14 -20.21 5.63
CA THR A 139 2.87 -21.26 4.63
C THR A 139 4.07 -21.54 3.72
N GLU A 140 4.82 -20.50 3.34
CA GLU A 140 6.02 -20.65 2.52
C GLU A 140 7.06 -21.58 3.15
N GLN A 141 7.39 -21.39 4.43
CA GLN A 141 8.37 -22.23 5.12
C GLN A 141 7.85 -23.65 5.35
N ILE A 142 6.55 -23.80 5.60
CA ILE A 142 5.90 -25.12 5.70
C ILE A 142 6.03 -25.87 4.38
N LEU A 143 5.64 -25.25 3.26
CA LEU A 143 5.72 -25.87 1.93
C LEU A 143 7.16 -26.16 1.49
N ARG A 144 8.13 -25.33 1.89
CA ARG A 144 9.56 -25.57 1.65
C ARG A 144 10.00 -26.92 2.22
N LEU A 145 9.52 -27.33 3.40
CA LEU A 145 9.87 -28.64 3.96
C LEU A 145 9.40 -29.80 3.07
N PHE A 146 8.20 -29.68 2.49
CA PHE A 146 7.68 -30.70 1.58
C PHE A 146 8.40 -30.71 0.23
N SER A 147 8.96 -29.59 -0.23
CA SER A 147 9.76 -29.53 -1.48
C SER A 147 11.08 -30.30 -1.40
N LEU A 148 11.60 -30.55 -0.19
CA LEU A 148 12.80 -31.36 0.01
C LEU A 148 12.50 -32.86 -0.02
N ALA A 149 11.26 -33.27 0.30
CA ALA A 149 10.85 -34.67 0.29
C ALA A 149 10.80 -35.26 -1.14
N GLU A 150 10.49 -34.45 -2.16
CA GLU A 150 10.49 -34.88 -3.57
C GLU A 150 11.88 -35.18 -4.15
N ARG A 151 12.97 -34.67 -3.53
CA ARG A 151 14.33 -34.89 -4.04
C ARG A 151 14.97 -36.20 -3.58
N HIS A 152 14.33 -36.90 -2.65
CA HIS A 152 14.84 -38.15 -2.05
C HIS A 152 14.08 -39.40 -2.49
N THR A 153 13.23 -39.29 -3.51
CA THR A 153 12.62 -40.40 -4.26
C THR A 153 13.14 -40.42 -5.68
#